data_AF-A0ABD0MSP5-F1
#
_entry.id   AF-A0ABD0MSP5-F1
#
_cell.length_a   1.000
_cell.length_b   1.000
_cell.length_c   1.000
_cell.angle_alpha   90.00
_cell.angle_beta   90.00
_cell.angle_gamma   90.00
#
_symmetry.space_group_name_H-M   'P 1'
#
loop_
_entity.id
_entity.type
_entity.pdbx_description
1 polymer ?
#
loop_
_entity_poly.entity_id
_entity_poly.type
_entity_poly.pdbx_seq_one_letter_code
_entity_poly.pdbx_strand_id
1 'polypeptide(L)'
;MSREKLCDGHVSLPPAPIGSVEVSIICSSSGVMRASCSSEGDQLLYSWTLNGDSLMDGNSSIDLDEGTDGNITCSVKNHVSHGQTAINVKPCTAREALHLSLIVLGCIALILILLFITVCHIYKKKQVKSTPG
;
A
#
# COMPACT_ATOMS: atom_id res chain seq x y z
N MET A 1 -0.84 57.00 -23.80
CA MET A 1 -2.02 57.08 -22.92
C MET A 1 -2.21 55.72 -22.26
N SER A 2 -1.40 55.44 -21.24
CA SER A 2 -1.56 54.27 -20.38
C SER A 2 -2.85 54.46 -19.59
N ARG A 3 -3.84 53.58 -19.78
CA ARG A 3 -4.92 53.45 -18.81
C ARG A 3 -4.57 52.28 -17.91
N GLU A 4 -3.97 52.63 -16.79
CA GLU A 4 -3.94 51.80 -15.59
C GLU A 4 -5.40 51.53 -15.21
N LYS A 5 -5.86 50.28 -15.31
CA LYS A 5 -7.10 49.86 -14.65
C LYS A 5 -6.72 49.39 -13.26
N LEU A 6 -6.92 50.27 -12.28
CA LEU A 6 -7.01 49.92 -10.87
C LEU A 6 -8.36 49.21 -10.67
N CYS A 7 -8.33 47.89 -10.49
CA CYS A 7 -9.46 47.13 -9.99
C CYS A 7 -9.15 46.72 -8.55
N ASP A 8 -10.10 47.00 -7.64
CA ASP A 8 -10.12 46.67 -6.22
C ASP A 8 -9.19 45.52 -5.78
N GLY A 9 -8.18 45.85 -4.97
CA GLY A 9 -7.67 45.11 -3.79
C GLY A 9 -7.39 43.60 -3.82
N HIS A 10 -7.69 42.85 -4.87
CA HIS A 10 -7.46 41.43 -5.00
C HIS A 10 -6.73 41.18 -6.31
N VAL A 11 -5.43 40.91 -6.19
CA VAL A 11 -4.64 40.36 -7.28
C VAL A 11 -5.16 38.94 -7.54
N SER A 12 -6.04 38.77 -8.52
CA SER A 12 -6.38 37.45 -9.05
C SER A 12 -5.22 36.98 -9.92
N LEU A 13 -4.37 36.09 -9.38
CA LEU A 13 -3.32 35.48 -10.17
C LEU A 13 -3.94 34.64 -11.31
N PRO A 14 -3.27 34.56 -12.47
CA PRO A 14 -3.67 33.59 -13.47
C PRO A 14 -3.58 32.18 -12.86
N PRO A 15 -4.56 31.31 -13.15
CA PRO A 15 -4.61 29.97 -12.60
C PRO A 15 -3.36 29.16 -12.96
N ALA A 16 -2.81 28.45 -11.98
CA ALA A 16 -1.56 27.73 -12.15
C ALA A 16 -1.73 26.42 -12.94
N PRO A 17 -0.77 26.07 -13.83
CA PRO A 17 -0.73 24.76 -14.44
C PRO A 17 -0.56 23.68 -13.37
N ILE A 18 -1.08 22.49 -13.65
CA ILE A 18 -0.90 21.31 -12.81
C ILE A 18 0.60 20.95 -12.73
N GLY A 19 1.07 20.72 -11.51
CA GLY A 19 2.43 20.24 -11.23
C GLY A 19 2.56 18.73 -11.40
N SER A 20 3.54 18.13 -10.71
CA SER A 20 3.67 16.67 -10.68
C SER A 20 2.47 16.03 -9.96
N VAL A 21 1.98 14.91 -10.48
CA VAL A 21 0.92 14.12 -9.86
C VAL A 21 1.59 13.00 -9.06
N GLU A 22 1.31 12.93 -7.77
CA GLU A 22 1.83 11.89 -6.88
C GLU A 22 0.68 10.99 -6.42
N VAL A 23 0.91 9.68 -6.45
CA VAL A 23 -0.06 8.68 -5.97
C VAL A 23 0.60 7.89 -4.84
N SER A 24 -0.11 7.76 -3.73
CA SER A 24 0.31 7.01 -2.55
C SER A 24 -0.76 6.00 -2.16
N ILE A 25 -0.32 4.86 -1.63
CA ILE A 25 -1.18 3.78 -1.14
C ILE A 25 -0.90 3.59 0.35
N ILE A 26 -1.97 3.57 1.14
CA ILE A 26 -1.90 3.34 2.58
C ILE A 26 -2.74 2.10 2.90
N CYS A 27 -2.12 1.14 3.58
CA CYS A 27 -2.79 -0.03 4.13
C CYS A 27 -3.03 0.17 5.62
N SER A 28 -4.29 0.06 6.05
CA SER A 28 -4.66 0.01 7.46
C SER A 28 -4.54 -1.43 8.00
N SER A 29 -4.19 -1.58 9.28
CA SER A 29 -4.22 -2.87 9.98
C SER A 29 -5.63 -3.49 10.06
N SER A 30 -6.67 -2.71 9.78
CA SER A 30 -8.05 -3.16 9.67
C SER A 30 -8.42 -3.74 8.30
N GLY A 31 -7.46 -3.89 7.38
CA GLY A 31 -7.69 -4.41 6.02
C GLY A 31 -8.20 -3.36 5.03
N VAL A 32 -8.27 -2.08 5.42
CA VAL A 32 -8.68 -0.99 4.51
C VAL A 32 -7.47 -0.54 3.70
N MET A 33 -7.60 -0.55 2.37
CA MET A 33 -6.63 -0.02 1.43
C MET A 33 -7.10 1.33 0.91
N ARG A 34 -6.27 2.38 1.03
CA ARG A 34 -6.60 3.73 0.58
C ARG A 34 -5.58 4.24 -0.43
N ALA A 35 -6.06 4.62 -1.60
CA ALA A 35 -5.26 5.37 -2.56
C ALA A 35 -5.49 6.87 -2.35
N SER A 36 -4.42 7.65 -2.41
CA SER A 36 -4.47 9.12 -2.34
C SER A 36 -3.63 9.72 -3.45
N CYS A 37 -4.15 10.78 -4.06
CA CYS A 37 -3.55 11.50 -5.15
C CYS A 37 -3.39 12.97 -4.79
N SER A 38 -2.22 13.51 -5.02
CA SER A 38 -1.89 14.91 -4.78
C SER A 38 -1.26 15.53 -6.02
N SER A 39 -1.52 16.82 -6.22
CA SER A 39 -0.85 17.61 -7.24
C SER A 39 -0.91 19.10 -6.90
N GLU A 40 0.02 19.86 -7.45
CA GLU A 40 0.01 21.33 -7.39
C GLU A 40 -0.95 21.89 -8.44
N GLY A 41 -1.57 23.03 -8.16
CA GLY A 41 -2.46 23.75 -9.08
C GLY A 41 -3.78 24.17 -8.42
N ASP A 42 -4.58 24.93 -9.18
CA ASP A 42 -5.88 25.45 -8.72
C ASP A 42 -7.05 24.63 -9.29
N GLN A 43 -8.14 24.51 -8.52
CA GLN A 43 -9.41 23.91 -8.97
C GLN A 43 -9.24 22.53 -9.63
N LEU A 44 -8.51 21.64 -8.96
CA LEU A 44 -8.18 20.31 -9.47
C LEU A 44 -9.40 19.38 -9.43
N LEU A 45 -9.64 18.70 -10.55
CA LEU A 45 -10.59 17.61 -10.71
C LEU A 45 -9.82 16.29 -10.80
N TYR A 46 -10.22 15.31 -10.00
CA TYR A 46 -9.58 14.00 -9.94
C TYR A 46 -10.43 12.96 -10.64
N SER A 47 -9.80 11.98 -11.29
CA SER A 47 -10.43 10.77 -11.77
C SER A 47 -9.51 9.56 -11.58
N TRP A 48 -10.12 8.42 -11.35
CA TRP A 48 -9.42 7.18 -11.02
C TRP A 48 -9.81 6.07 -11.99
N THR A 49 -8.80 5.34 -12.46
CA THR A 49 -9.02 4.11 -13.21
C THR A 49 -8.19 2.96 -12.63
N LEU A 50 -8.73 1.74 -12.75
CA LEU A 50 -8.05 0.50 -12.40
C LEU A 50 -7.95 -0.37 -13.64
N ASN A 51 -6.73 -0.67 -14.08
CA ASN A 51 -6.47 -1.44 -15.31
C ASN A 51 -7.11 -0.84 -16.58
N GLY A 52 -7.39 0.47 -16.57
CA GLY A 52 -8.07 1.18 -17.64
C GLY A 52 -9.57 1.37 -17.44
N ASP A 53 -10.18 0.65 -16.49
CA ASP A 53 -11.60 0.77 -16.18
C ASP A 53 -11.87 1.93 -15.21
N SER A 54 -12.93 2.71 -15.46
CA SER A 54 -13.32 3.83 -14.62
C SER A 54 -13.74 3.35 -13.22
N LEU A 55 -13.11 3.91 -12.19
CA LEU A 55 -13.37 3.54 -10.80
C LEU A 55 -14.17 4.63 -10.06
N MET A 56 -13.69 5.87 -10.08
CA MET A 56 -14.35 7.00 -9.41
C MET A 56 -13.88 8.34 -9.98
N ASP A 57 -14.77 9.34 -9.96
CA ASP A 57 -14.47 10.74 -10.30
C ASP A 57 -14.72 11.68 -9.12
N GLY A 58 -13.95 12.77 -9.06
CA GLY A 58 -14.12 13.91 -8.16
C GLY A 58 -13.30 13.87 -6.86
N ASN A 59 -12.92 12.68 -6.37
CA ASN A 59 -12.24 12.53 -5.09
C ASN A 59 -10.71 12.42 -5.24
N SER A 60 -9.95 13.12 -4.39
CA SER A 60 -8.49 12.98 -4.34
C SER A 60 -8.02 11.71 -3.62
N SER A 61 -8.91 11.05 -2.87
CA SER A 61 -8.63 9.79 -2.17
C SER A 61 -9.80 8.84 -2.28
N ILE A 62 -9.51 7.55 -2.46
CA ILE A 62 -10.51 6.49 -2.59
C ILE A 62 -10.11 5.26 -1.77
N ASP A 63 -11.10 4.55 -1.28
CA ASP A 63 -10.90 3.25 -0.65
C ASP A 63 -10.99 2.15 -1.73
N LEU A 64 -10.05 1.23 -1.69
CA LEU A 64 -9.93 0.08 -2.58
C LEU A 64 -10.25 -1.20 -1.82
N ASP A 65 -10.64 -2.25 -2.54
CA ASP A 65 -10.76 -3.58 -1.95
C ASP A 65 -9.38 -4.08 -1.51
N GLU A 66 -9.31 -4.78 -0.37
CA GLU A 66 -8.04 -5.31 0.21
C GLU A 66 -7.25 -6.17 -0.79
N GLY A 67 -7.97 -6.86 -1.67
CA GLY A 67 -7.42 -7.74 -2.72
C GLY A 67 -7.07 -7.03 -4.03
N THR A 68 -7.13 -5.70 -4.09
CA THR A 68 -6.88 -4.96 -5.32
C THR A 68 -5.43 -5.14 -5.77
N ASP A 69 -5.27 -5.65 -6.99
CA ASP A 69 -4.00 -5.82 -7.68
C ASP A 69 -4.15 -5.28 -9.11
N GLY A 70 -3.18 -4.52 -9.57
CA GLY A 70 -3.21 -3.97 -10.93
C GLY A 70 -2.62 -2.58 -11.05
N ASN A 71 -2.88 -1.93 -12.19
CA ASN A 71 -2.38 -0.59 -12.47
C ASN A 71 -3.46 0.45 -12.12
N ILE A 72 -3.28 1.19 -11.03
CA ILE A 72 -4.15 2.31 -10.69
C ILE A 72 -3.62 3.57 -11.36
N THR A 73 -4.50 4.34 -11.99
CA THR A 73 -4.15 5.64 -12.56
C THR A 73 -4.97 6.72 -11.89
N CYS A 74 -4.30 7.73 -11.34
CA CYS A 74 -4.93 8.99 -10.98
C CYS A 74 -4.70 10.00 -12.10
N SER A 75 -5.78 10.59 -12.60
CA SER A 75 -5.75 11.68 -13.56
C SER A 75 -6.26 12.94 -12.89
N VAL A 76 -5.50 14.02 -13.02
CA VAL A 76 -5.79 15.33 -12.46
C VAL A 76 -5.96 16.32 -13.60
N LYS A 77 -7.03 17.09 -13.57
CA LYS A 77 -7.33 18.08 -14.59
C LYS A 77 -7.76 19.41 -13.98
N ASN A 78 -7.33 20.49 -14.61
CA ASN A 78 -7.72 21.87 -14.39
C ASN A 78 -8.17 22.44 -15.75
N HIS A 79 -8.78 23.61 -15.76
CA HIS A 79 -9.08 24.34 -17.00
C HIS A 79 -7.82 24.80 -17.76
N VAL A 80 -6.63 24.74 -17.15
CA VAL A 80 -5.34 25.11 -17.77
C VAL A 80 -4.60 23.90 -18.36
N SER A 81 -4.42 22.83 -17.58
CA SER A 81 -3.65 21.66 -17.98
C SER A 81 -4.21 20.36 -17.42
N HIS A 82 -3.60 19.23 -17.82
CA HIS A 82 -3.92 17.90 -17.35
C HIS A 82 -2.62 17.16 -16.99
N GLY A 83 -2.70 16.25 -16.02
CA GLY A 83 -1.62 15.37 -15.62
C GLY A 83 -2.17 14.03 -15.14
N GLN A 84 -1.35 13.00 -15.14
CA GLN A 84 -1.74 11.70 -14.60
C GLN A 84 -0.52 10.92 -14.14
N THR A 85 -0.71 10.06 -13.15
CA THR A 85 0.31 9.13 -12.68
C THR A 85 -0.35 7.77 -12.49
N ALA A 86 0.32 6.75 -13.03
CA ALA A 86 -0.08 5.36 -12.87
C ALA A 86 0.94 4.61 -12.03
N ILE A 87 0.47 3.83 -11.05
CA ILE A 87 1.30 2.97 -10.22
C ILE A 87 0.71 1.56 -10.17
N ASN A 88 1.58 0.56 -10.05
CA ASN A 88 1.13 -0.80 -9.79
C ASN A 88 0.82 -0.94 -8.29
N VAL A 89 -0.46 -1.20 -7.98
CA VAL A 89 -0.93 -1.50 -6.64
C VAL A 89 -0.87 -3.01 -6.41
N LYS A 90 -0.53 -3.39 -5.19
CA LYS A 90 -0.55 -4.77 -4.73
C LYS A 90 -1.50 -4.89 -3.53
N PRO A 91 -2.11 -6.06 -3.32
CA PRO A 91 -2.98 -6.30 -2.19
C PRO A 91 -2.29 -5.98 -0.86
N CYS A 92 -3.03 -5.37 0.07
CA CYS A 92 -2.56 -5.15 1.43
C CYS A 92 -2.53 -6.50 2.16
N THR A 93 -1.44 -7.26 2.05
CA THR A 93 -1.35 -8.58 2.67
C THR A 93 -1.16 -8.47 4.19
N ALA A 94 -2.26 -8.51 4.96
CA ALA A 94 -2.23 -8.95 6.36
C ALA A 94 -1.63 -10.37 6.49
N ARG A 95 -1.58 -11.10 5.36
CA ARG A 95 -1.09 -12.47 5.21
C ARG A 95 0.43 -12.63 5.45
N GLU A 96 1.28 -11.65 5.18
CA GLU A 96 2.74 -11.82 5.36
C GLU A 96 3.08 -12.03 6.84
N ALA A 97 2.41 -11.32 7.74
CA ALA A 97 2.59 -11.49 9.18
C ALA A 97 2.09 -12.87 9.66
N LEU A 98 0.99 -13.38 9.08
CA LEU A 98 0.48 -14.72 9.38
C LEU A 98 1.41 -15.82 8.84
N HIS A 99 2.02 -15.61 7.67
CA HIS A 99 2.90 -16.57 7.05
C HIS A 99 4.22 -16.71 7.83
N LEU A 100 4.84 -15.60 8.21
CA LEU A 100 6.04 -15.61 9.06
C LEU A 100 5.77 -16.23 10.43
N SER A 101 4.64 -15.90 11.07
CA SER A 101 4.29 -16.50 12.37
C SER A 101 4.07 -18.00 12.30
N LEU A 102 3.43 -18.51 11.23
CA LEU A 102 3.26 -19.94 11.02
C LEU A 102 4.60 -20.66 10.76
N ILE A 103 5.50 -20.05 9.97
CA ILE A 103 6.85 -20.57 9.73
C ILE A 103 7.64 -20.63 11.04
N VAL A 104 7.66 -19.54 11.81
CA VAL A 104 8.38 -19.47 13.09
C VAL A 104 7.85 -20.51 14.08
N LEU A 105 6.53 -20.62 14.23
CA LEU A 105 5.91 -21.61 15.11
C LEU A 105 6.23 -23.04 14.65
N GLY A 106 6.20 -23.29 13.34
CA GLY A 106 6.59 -24.57 12.74
C GLY A 106 8.05 -24.94 13.02
N CYS A 107 8.97 -23.97 12.88
CA CYS A 107 10.39 -24.18 13.20
C CYS A 107 10.60 -24.51 14.69
N ILE A 108 9.93 -23.80 15.60
CA ILE A 108 10.00 -24.07 17.04
C ILE A 108 9.52 -25.48 17.35
N ALA A 109 8.36 -25.89 16.80
CA ALA A 109 7.82 -27.23 17.00
C ALA A 109 8.79 -28.32 16.48
N LEU A 110 9.39 -28.13 15.30
CA LEU A 110 10.32 -29.08 14.72
C LEU A 110 11.60 -29.22 15.55
N ILE A 111 12.15 -28.13 16.07
CA ILE A 111 13.31 -28.16 16.97
C ILE A 111 12.99 -28.94 18.25
N LEU A 112 11.83 -28.70 18.87
CA LEU A 112 11.41 -29.43 20.06
C LEU A 112 11.28 -30.94 19.82
N ILE A 113 10.75 -31.34 18.67
CA ILE A 113 10.64 -32.75 18.27
C ILE A 113 12.03 -33.38 18.12
N LEU A 114 12.96 -32.70 17.43
CA LEU A 114 14.33 -33.20 17.25
C LEU A 114 15.07 -33.33 18.58
N LEU A 115 14.89 -32.39 19.51
CA LEU A 115 15.45 -32.46 20.85
C LEU A 115 14.87 -33.66 21.62
N PHE A 116 13.55 -33.86 21.57
CA PHE A 116 12.89 -34.98 22.24
C PHE A 116 13.36 -36.34 21.70
N ILE A 117 13.47 -36.47 20.38
CA ILE A 117 14.02 -37.67 19.73
C ILE A 117 15.47 -37.90 20.20
N THR A 118 16.31 -36.87 20.17
CA THR A 118 17.71 -36.96 20.62
C THR A 118 17.82 -37.42 22.08
N VAL A 119 17.01 -36.86 22.98
CA VAL A 119 16.94 -37.26 24.39
C VAL A 119 16.47 -38.70 24.54
N CYS A 120 15.43 -39.12 23.82
CA CYS A 120 14.94 -40.50 23.82
C CYS A 120 16.01 -41.50 23.37
N HIS A 121 16.79 -41.17 22.33
CA HIS A 121 17.89 -42.01 21.86
C HIS A 121 18.99 -42.14 22.91
N ILE A 122 19.37 -41.05 23.58
CA ILE A 122 20.36 -41.07 24.66
C ILE A 122 19.85 -41.91 25.84
N TYR A 123 18.58 -41.74 26.22
CA TYR A 123 17.96 -42.49 27.31
C TYR A 123 17.93 -44.00 27.01
N LYS A 124 17.49 -44.39 25.81
CA LYS A 124 17.51 -45.79 25.36
C LYS A 124 18.93 -46.35 25.33
N LYS A 125 19.92 -45.58 24.87
CA LYS A 125 21.33 -46.00 24.88
C LYS A 125 21.87 -46.19 26.31
N LYS A 126 21.46 -45.34 27.25
CA LYS A 126 21.82 -45.46 28.67
C LYS A 126 21.19 -46.70 29.32
N GLN A 127 19.93 -47.01 28.99
CA GLN A 127 19.23 -48.20 29.49
C GLN A 127 19.87 -49.50 29.00
N VAL A 128 20.27 -49.58 27.72
CA VAL A 128 20.97 -50.77 27.16
C VAL A 128 22.31 -51.02 27.85
N LYS A 129 22.99 -49.97 28.33
CA LYS A 129 24.25 -50.11 29.07
C LYS A 129 24.06 -50.53 30.54
N SER A 130 22.82 -50.55 31.05
CA SER A 130 22.53 -50.73 32.49
C SER A 130 21.88 -52.08 32.83
N THR A 131 21.68 -52.98 31.85
CA THR A 131 21.26 -54.36 32.14
C THR A 131 22.48 -55.16 32.61
N PRO A 132 22.58 -55.57 33.88
CA PRO A 132 23.59 -56.52 34.31
C PRO A 132 23.13 -57.91 33.84
N GLY A 133 24.02 -58.63 33.14
CA GLY A 133 23.85 -60.06 32.91
C GLY A 133 24.02 -60.87 34.19
#